data_AF-A0A831SH74-F1
#
_entry.id   AF-A0A831SH74-F1
#
_cell.length_a   1.000
_cell.length_b   1.000
_cell.length_c   1.000
_cell.angle_alpha   90.00
_cell.angle_beta   90.00
_cell.angle_gamma   90.00
#
_symmetry.space_group_name_H-M   'P 1'
#
loop_
_entity.id
_entity.type
_entity.pdbx_description
1 polymer ?
#
loop_
_entity_poly.entity_id
_entity_poly.type
_entity_poly.pdbx_seq_one_letter_code
_entity_poly.pdbx_strand_id
1 'polypeptide(L)'
;MRREEKMKKKILIGLMPIAGLTLVLSLSGCVEERPVELQEVNVGLSWVHEAQFAGMYWADQKGLYEDEGLKVNVTPYNYEDLAQELVNGTYDFVLLQTDTLLMAREAGLPVKAIFADYRLMP
;
A
#
# COMPACT_ATOMS: atom_id res chain seq x y z
N MET A 1 28.02 6.81 -65.40
CA MET A 1 27.20 7.61 -64.44
C MET A 1 25.81 7.03 -64.16
N ARG A 2 24.97 6.66 -65.14
CA ARG A 2 23.55 6.27 -64.93
C ARG A 2 23.26 4.96 -64.16
N ARG A 3 24.26 4.06 -63.95
CA ARG A 3 24.09 2.79 -63.20
C ARG A 3 24.28 2.95 -61.68
N GLU A 4 25.14 3.88 -61.27
CA GLU A 4 25.44 4.19 -59.86
C GLU A 4 24.22 4.80 -59.13
N GLU A 5 23.50 5.73 -59.78
CA GLU A 5 22.28 6.33 -59.22
C GLU A 5 21.16 5.31 -59.03
N LYS A 6 21.03 4.32 -59.93
CA LYS A 6 20.02 3.27 -59.81
C LYS A 6 20.30 2.32 -58.64
N MET A 7 21.56 2.07 -58.31
CA MET A 7 21.94 1.24 -57.15
C MET A 7 21.72 1.97 -55.82
N LYS A 8 22.10 3.24 -55.74
CA LYS A 8 21.84 4.07 -54.54
C LYS A 8 20.34 4.22 -54.26
N LYS A 9 19.51 4.37 -55.31
CA LYS A 9 18.05 4.48 -55.19
C LYS A 9 17.39 3.17 -54.74
N LYS A 10 17.91 2.01 -55.15
CA LYS A 10 17.43 0.69 -54.68
C LYS A 10 17.79 0.42 -53.22
N ILE A 11 18.99 0.81 -52.80
CA ILE A 11 19.45 0.69 -51.40
C ILE A 11 18.65 1.65 -50.49
N LEU A 12 18.35 2.87 -50.97
CA LEU A 12 17.56 3.86 -50.22
C LEU A 12 16.08 3.46 -50.06
N ILE A 13 15.48 2.80 -51.05
CA ILE A 13 14.09 2.31 -50.99
C ILE A 13 13.99 1.03 -50.11
N GLY A 14 15.03 0.20 -50.07
CA GLY A 14 15.06 -1.02 -49.24
C GLY A 14 15.30 -0.78 -47.74
N LEU A 15 15.87 0.38 -47.35
CA LEU A 15 16.13 0.75 -45.96
C LEU A 15 14.93 1.44 -45.28
N MET A 16 14.01 1.98 -46.09
CA MET A 16 12.85 2.77 -45.66
C MET A 16 11.73 1.99 -44.93
N PRO A 17 11.46 0.69 -45.20
CA PRO A 17 10.45 -0.05 -44.43
C PRO A 17 10.97 -0.53 -43.07
N ILE A 18 12.29 -0.67 -42.90
CA ILE A 18 12.91 -1.14 -41.65
C ILE A 18 12.94 -0.02 -40.61
N ALA A 19 13.24 1.21 -41.04
CA ALA A 19 13.20 2.39 -40.17
C ALA A 19 11.76 2.76 -39.73
N GLY A 20 10.76 2.51 -40.59
CA GLY A 20 9.35 2.71 -40.26
C GLY A 20 8.84 1.71 -39.21
N LEU A 21 9.29 0.45 -39.27
CA LEU A 21 8.87 -0.59 -38.33
C LEU A 21 9.49 -0.40 -36.93
N THR A 22 10.70 0.14 -36.84
CA THR A 22 11.32 0.52 -35.55
C THR A 22 10.69 1.74 -34.91
N LEU A 23 10.16 2.68 -35.69
CA LEU A 23 9.50 3.89 -35.16
C LEU A 23 8.09 3.59 -34.62
N VAL A 24 7.37 2.64 -35.24
CA VAL A 24 6.02 2.24 -34.80
C VAL A 24 6.05 1.45 -33.48
N LEU A 25 7.11 0.69 -33.20
CA LEU A 25 7.25 -0.01 -31.91
C LEU A 25 7.49 0.93 -30.71
N SER A 26 7.97 2.17 -30.93
CA SER A 26 8.21 3.13 -29.86
C SER A 26 6.99 3.96 -29.44
N LEU A 27 5.86 3.87 -30.16
CA LEU A 27 4.64 4.64 -29.86
C LEU A 27 3.55 3.85 -29.13
N SER A 28 3.72 2.53 -28.94
CA SER A 28 2.78 1.70 -28.14
C SER A 28 3.16 1.54 -26.67
N GLY A 29 4.16 2.31 -26.20
CA GLY A 29 4.72 2.19 -24.84
C GLY A 29 4.19 3.18 -23.79
N CYS A 30 3.04 3.83 -24.00
CA CYS A 30 2.37 4.53 -22.89
C CYS A 30 1.79 3.50 -21.92
N VAL A 31 2.64 2.97 -21.04
CA VAL A 31 2.19 2.38 -19.78
C VAL A 31 1.66 3.54 -18.95
N GLU A 32 0.34 3.63 -18.89
CA GLU A 32 -0.36 4.48 -17.95
C GLU A 32 -0.12 3.88 -16.56
N GLU A 33 0.89 4.39 -15.84
CA GLU A 33 1.09 4.10 -14.42
C GLU A 33 -0.14 4.63 -13.69
N ARG A 34 -1.15 3.77 -13.55
CA ARG A 34 -2.29 4.07 -12.68
C ARG A 34 -1.72 4.26 -11.29
N PRO A 35 -1.97 5.41 -10.63
CA PRO A 35 -1.57 5.57 -9.25
C PRO A 35 -2.18 4.42 -8.45
N VAL A 36 -1.33 3.69 -7.73
CA VAL A 36 -1.79 2.66 -6.79
C VAL A 36 -2.52 3.42 -5.69
N GLU A 37 -3.84 3.35 -5.72
CA GLU A 37 -4.67 3.90 -4.65
C GLU A 37 -4.46 3.02 -3.42
N LEU A 38 -3.79 3.59 -2.41
CA LEU A 38 -3.54 2.89 -1.16
C LEU A 38 -4.86 2.74 -0.39
N GLN A 39 -5.12 1.54 0.11
CA GLN A 39 -6.25 1.31 1.00
C GLN A 39 -5.94 1.95 2.36
N GLU A 40 -6.78 2.89 2.78
CA GLU A 40 -6.66 3.48 4.12
C GLU A 40 -7.05 2.46 5.20
N VAL A 41 -6.25 2.39 6.25
CA VAL A 41 -6.48 1.54 7.43
C VAL A 41 -6.24 2.37 8.68
N ASN A 42 -7.27 2.53 9.50
CA ASN A 42 -7.22 3.32 10.72
C ASN A 42 -7.00 2.41 11.93
N VAL A 43 -5.94 2.67 12.70
CA VAL A 43 -5.59 1.90 13.89
C VAL A 43 -5.63 2.77 15.13
N GLY A 44 -6.49 2.40 16.08
CA GLY A 44 -6.60 3.03 17.40
C GLY A 44 -5.66 2.37 18.42
N LEU A 45 -4.81 3.16 19.06
CA LEU A 45 -3.92 2.68 20.12
C LEU A 45 -4.63 2.66 21.48
N SER A 46 -4.30 1.68 22.34
CA SER A 46 -4.77 1.62 23.74
C SER A 46 -4.20 2.71 24.63
N TRP A 47 -3.20 3.46 24.15
CA TRP A 47 -2.47 4.45 24.94
C TRP A 47 -1.91 5.57 24.07
N VAL A 48 -1.18 6.49 24.69
CA VAL A 48 -0.39 7.51 23.97
C VAL A 48 0.80 6.88 23.24
N HIS A 49 1.39 7.62 22.30
CA HIS A 49 2.56 7.17 21.56
C HIS A 49 3.73 6.85 22.49
N GLU A 50 4.11 5.58 22.54
CA GLU A 50 5.22 5.07 23.35
C GLU A 50 6.01 3.99 22.59
N ALA A 51 7.15 3.59 23.16
CA ALA A 51 8.07 2.62 22.57
C ALA A 51 7.39 1.26 22.27
N GLN A 52 6.34 0.91 22.99
CA GLN A 52 5.52 -0.28 22.75
C GLN A 52 4.98 -0.40 21.33
N PHE A 53 4.76 0.73 20.64
CA PHE A 53 4.21 0.77 19.29
C PHE A 53 5.28 1.00 18.22
N ALA A 54 6.58 1.00 18.59
CA ALA A 54 7.68 1.34 17.69
C ALA A 54 7.73 0.49 16.41
N GLY A 55 7.30 -0.78 16.48
CA GLY A 55 7.23 -1.65 15.31
C GLY A 55 6.30 -1.10 14.21
N MET A 56 5.17 -0.50 14.57
CA MET A 56 4.22 0.07 13.61
C MET A 56 4.81 1.29 12.91
N TYR A 57 5.46 2.18 13.66
CA TYR A 57 6.12 3.36 13.10
C TYR A 57 7.34 3.02 12.25
N TRP A 58 8.09 2.00 12.66
CA TRP A 58 9.24 1.54 11.87
C TRP A 58 8.79 0.91 10.55
N ALA A 59 7.70 0.14 10.55
CA ALA A 59 7.13 -0.42 9.32
C ALA A 59 6.68 0.67 8.35
N ASP A 60 6.01 1.71 8.86
CA ASP A 60 5.63 2.90 8.10
C ASP A 60 6.84 3.62 7.50
N GLN A 61 7.84 3.94 8.33
CA GLN A 61 9.10 4.55 7.87
C GLN A 61 9.89 3.72 6.85
N LYS A 62 9.66 2.41 6.80
CA LYS A 62 10.28 1.49 5.86
C LYS A 62 9.47 1.26 4.59
N GLY A 63 8.28 1.86 4.48
CA GLY A 63 7.41 1.68 3.33
C GLY A 63 6.71 0.32 3.30
N LEU A 64 6.76 -0.46 4.39
CA LEU A 64 6.22 -1.83 4.39
C LEU A 64 4.70 -1.86 4.23
N TYR A 65 3.99 -0.82 4.68
CA TYR A 65 2.55 -0.71 4.43
C TYR A 65 2.26 -0.34 2.97
N GLU A 66 3.01 0.60 2.39
CA GLU A 66 2.84 1.02 1.00
C GLU A 66 3.16 -0.12 0.02
N ASP A 67 4.18 -0.93 0.31
CA ASP A 67 4.54 -2.13 -0.44
C ASP A 67 3.38 -3.16 -0.49
N GLU A 68 2.56 -3.20 0.57
CA GLU A 68 1.34 -4.02 0.66
C GLU A 68 0.09 -3.28 0.18
N GLY A 69 0.22 -2.07 -0.39
CA GLY A 69 -0.88 -1.27 -0.91
C GLY A 69 -1.74 -0.60 0.18
N LEU A 70 -1.19 -0.41 1.39
CA LEU A 70 -1.88 0.14 2.55
C LEU A 70 -1.35 1.52 2.92
N LYS A 71 -2.26 2.39 3.37
CA LYS A 71 -1.96 3.64 4.08
C LYS A 71 -2.47 3.52 5.51
N VAL A 72 -1.58 3.29 6.46
CA VAL A 72 -1.94 3.03 7.85
C VAL A 72 -1.91 4.32 8.67
N ASN A 73 -3.07 4.71 9.22
CA ASN A 73 -3.21 5.87 10.09
C ASN A 73 -3.25 5.41 11.56
N VAL A 74 -2.18 5.67 12.32
CA VAL A 74 -2.10 5.30 13.74
C VAL A 74 -2.51 6.47 14.63
N THR A 75 -3.60 6.31 15.36
CA THR A 75 -4.17 7.36 16.24
C THR A 75 -3.97 6.98 17.71
N PRO A 76 -3.45 7.88 18.55
CA PRO A 76 -3.30 7.61 19.98
C PRO A 76 -4.67 7.51 20.65
N TYR A 77 -4.69 6.93 21.85
CA TYR A 77 -5.90 6.86 22.66
C TYR A 77 -6.54 8.24 22.87
N ASN A 78 -7.86 8.32 22.69
CA ASN A 78 -8.64 9.56 22.70
C ASN A 78 -9.57 9.70 23.93
N TYR A 79 -9.42 8.82 24.94
CA TYR A 79 -10.27 8.74 26.14
C TYR A 79 -11.70 8.22 25.92
N GLU A 80 -12.04 7.74 24.72
CA GLU A 80 -13.30 7.08 24.40
C GLU A 80 -13.20 5.55 24.51
N ASP A 81 -14.33 4.86 24.43
CA ASP A 81 -14.37 3.39 24.43
C ASP A 81 -13.93 2.85 23.06
N LEU A 82 -12.66 2.46 22.95
CA LEU A 82 -12.06 1.88 21.74
C LEU A 82 -12.81 0.66 21.20
N ALA A 83 -13.40 -0.17 22.05
CA ALA A 83 -14.14 -1.35 21.59
C ALA A 83 -15.45 -0.93 20.90
N GLN A 84 -16.11 0.10 21.43
CA GLN A 84 -17.29 0.67 20.79
C GLN A 84 -16.93 1.42 19.50
N GLU A 85 -15.81 2.12 19.47
CA GLU A 85 -15.30 2.82 18.27
C GLU A 85 -14.94 1.83 17.15
N LEU A 86 -14.34 0.68 17.48
CA LEU A 86 -14.14 -0.41 16.53
C LEU A 86 -15.48 -0.89 15.95
N VAL A 87 -16.48 -1.13 16.82
CA VAL A 87 -17.80 -1.61 16.38
C VAL A 87 -18.53 -0.57 15.52
N ASN A 88 -18.34 0.72 15.80
CA ASN A 88 -18.92 1.82 15.04
C ASN A 88 -18.21 2.08 13.70
N GLY A 89 -17.05 1.46 13.46
CA GLY A 89 -16.25 1.65 12.26
C GLY A 89 -15.38 2.91 12.28
N THR A 90 -15.16 3.52 13.45
CA THR A 90 -14.20 4.62 13.60
C THR A 90 -12.78 4.14 13.32
N TYR A 91 -12.47 2.90 13.73
CA TYR A 91 -11.19 2.24 13.49
C TYR A 91 -11.41 0.90 12.82
N ASP A 92 -10.51 0.52 11.91
CA ASP A 92 -10.48 -0.82 11.29
C ASP A 92 -9.86 -1.85 12.25
N PHE A 93 -8.87 -1.41 13.03
CA PHE A 93 -8.25 -2.20 14.08
C PHE A 93 -8.01 -1.35 15.33
N VAL A 94 -8.06 -1.98 16.49
CA VAL A 94 -7.67 -1.35 17.75
C VAL A 94 -6.72 -2.26 18.51
N LEU A 95 -5.73 -1.67 19.16
CA LEU A 95 -4.98 -2.36 20.20
C LEU A 95 -5.79 -2.25 21.49
N LEU A 96 -6.21 -3.39 22.03
CA LEU A 96 -6.95 -3.47 23.29
C LEU A 96 -6.12 -4.24 24.31
N GLN A 97 -6.21 -3.80 25.56
CA GLN A 97 -5.76 -4.61 26.68
C GLN A 97 -6.66 -5.83 26.82
N THR A 98 -6.12 -6.92 27.39
CA THR A 98 -6.83 -8.21 27.44
C THR A 98 -8.08 -8.15 28.30
N ASP A 99 -8.03 -7.42 29.41
CA ASP A 99 -9.17 -7.13 30.28
C ASP A 99 -10.27 -6.35 29.54
N THR A 100 -9.92 -5.28 28.83
CA THR A 100 -10.89 -4.51 28.01
C THR A 100 -11.54 -5.39 26.92
N LEU A 101 -10.77 -6.24 26.26
CA LEU A 101 -11.30 -7.20 25.27
C LEU A 101 -12.30 -8.17 25.89
N LEU A 102 -12.02 -8.67 27.11
CA LEU A 102 -12.92 -9.58 27.81
C LEU A 102 -14.21 -8.87 28.25
N MET A 103 -14.10 -7.66 28.79
CA MET A 103 -15.26 -6.84 29.16
C MET A 103 -16.15 -6.52 27.95
N ALA A 104 -15.56 -6.15 26.81
CA ALA A 104 -16.30 -5.90 25.58
C ALA A 104 -17.09 -7.13 25.11
N ARG A 105 -16.50 -8.34 25.23
CA ARG A 105 -17.17 -9.60 24.91
C ARG A 105 -18.30 -9.93 25.89
N GLU A 106 -18.09 -9.68 27.18
CA GLU A 106 -19.13 -9.85 28.20
C GLU A 106 -20.32 -8.90 27.94
N ALA A 107 -20.05 -7.68 27.49
CA ALA A 107 -21.04 -6.72 27.05
C ALA A 107 -21.73 -7.09 25.71
N GLY A 108 -21.35 -8.19 25.08
CA GLY A 108 -21.95 -8.69 23.83
C GLY A 108 -21.43 -8.02 22.55
N LEU A 109 -20.34 -7.25 22.62
CA LEU A 109 -19.75 -6.63 21.44
C LEU A 109 -19.10 -7.69 20.54
N PRO A 110 -19.26 -7.61 19.21
CA PRO A 110 -18.75 -8.60 18.26
C PRO A 110 -17.24 -8.43 17.98
N VAL A 111 -16.41 -8.41 19.03
CA VAL A 111 -14.97 -8.14 18.92
C VAL A 111 -14.12 -9.42 18.89
N LYS A 112 -13.11 -9.44 18.01
CA LYS A 112 -12.23 -10.59 17.79
C LYS A 112 -10.76 -10.21 17.85
N ALA A 113 -10.02 -10.82 18.77
CA ALA A 113 -8.55 -10.79 18.77
C ALA A 113 -8.00 -11.59 17.58
N ILE A 114 -7.12 -10.95 16.80
CA ILE A 114 -6.43 -11.54 15.64
C ILE A 114 -4.91 -11.60 15.80
N PHE A 115 -4.37 -10.85 16.75
CA PHE A 115 -2.94 -10.71 17.00
C PHE A 115 -2.70 -10.44 18.50
N ALA A 116 -1.50 -10.78 18.97
CA ALA A 116 -1.03 -10.47 20.32
C ALA A 116 0.40 -9.96 20.19
N ASP A 117 0.58 -8.66 20.48
CA ASP A 117 1.86 -7.92 20.46
C ASP A 117 2.73 -8.28 21.66
N TYR A 118 2.12 -8.44 22.83
CA TYR A 118 2.75 -8.98 24.03
C TYR A 118 2.29 -10.40 24.30
N ARG A 119 3.22 -11.36 24.28
CA ARG A 119 2.95 -12.79 24.54
C ARG A 119 3.72 -13.34 25.73
N LEU A 120 4.88 -12.79 25.99
CA LEU A 120 5.75 -13.13 27.10
C LEU A 120 5.93 -11.88 27.94
N MET A 121 5.97 -12.04 29.26
CA MET A 121 6.45 -10.97 30.11
C MET A 121 7.94 -10.76 29.78
N PRO A 122 8.38 -9.54 29.46
CA PRO A 122 9.79 -9.25 29.23
C PRO A 122 10.64 -9.51 30.48
#